data_AF-A0A016WTK1-F1
#
_entry.id   AF-A0A016WTK1-F1
#
_cell.length_a   1.000
_cell.length_b   1.000
_cell.length_c   1.000
_cell.angle_alpha   90.00
_cell.angle_beta   90.00
_cell.angle_gamma   90.00
#
_symmetry.space_group_name_H-M   'P 1'
#
loop_
_entity.id
_entity.type
_entity.pdbx_description
1 polymer ?
#
loop_
_entity_poly.entity_id
_entity_poly.type
_entity_poly.pdbx_seq_one_letter_code
_entity_poly.pdbx_strand_id
1 'polypeptide(L)'
;MLSFITLIAGLYWGTYFIESCEFIFDHSSRVWTFGPQTCSVFMAFYVDMIYNVCIFVIVVIIDLMSLTKLRKTKKKFLGQRGNGLAAARESKREKRREMLLFLQAFSTSGCYSFMLVCFHVLSTQMTSNFAYFLCTTLAWELSHTLGG
;
A
#
# COMPACT_ATOMS: atom_id res chain seq x y z
N MET A 1 12.98 2.69 -16.37
CA MET A 1 12.35 2.79 -15.03
C MET A 1 11.95 1.41 -14.51
N LEU A 2 11.11 0.64 -15.22
CA LEU A 2 10.74 -0.73 -14.80
C LEU A 2 11.94 -1.65 -14.58
N SER A 3 12.90 -1.71 -15.51
CA SER A 3 14.09 -2.57 -15.39
C SER A 3 14.95 -2.28 -14.16
N PHE A 4 14.97 -1.02 -13.72
CA PHE A 4 15.71 -0.59 -12.53
C PHE A 4 14.98 -1.03 -11.25
N ILE A 5 13.65 -0.89 -11.22
CA ILE A 5 12.82 -1.35 -10.11
C ILE A 5 12.92 -2.87 -9.96
N THR A 6 12.87 -3.62 -11.06
CA THR A 6 12.98 -5.09 -11.02
C THR A 6 14.36 -5.55 -10.57
N LEU A 7 15.43 -4.83 -10.95
CA LEU A 7 16.78 -5.12 -10.48
C LEU A 7 16.89 -4.95 -8.96
N ILE A 8 16.39 -3.82 -8.43
CA ILE A 8 16.39 -3.56 -6.98
C ILE A 8 15.56 -4.61 -6.24
N ALA A 9 14.38 -4.95 -6.75
CA ALA A 9 13.53 -5.98 -6.15
C ALA A 9 14.22 -7.36 -6.15
N GLY A 10 14.93 -7.71 -7.22
CA GLY A 10 15.70 -8.96 -7.30
C GLY A 10 16.84 -9.00 -6.29
N LEU A 11 17.58 -7.89 -6.13
CA LEU A 11 18.63 -7.78 -5.12
C LEU A 11 18.08 -7.90 -3.69
N TYR A 12 16.92 -7.27 -3.43
CA TYR A 12 16.24 -7.37 -2.16
C TYR A 12 15.82 -8.82 -1.84
N TRP A 13 15.17 -9.50 -2.79
CA TRP A 13 14.79 -10.90 -2.63
C TRP A 13 15.99 -11.82 -2.41
N GLY A 14 17.12 -11.52 -3.06
CA GLY A 14 18.38 -12.25 -2.87
C GLY A 14 18.87 -12.23 -1.42
N THR A 15 18.54 -11.19 -0.63
CA THR A 15 18.98 -11.11 0.77
C THR A 15 18.30 -12.14 1.67
N TYR A 16 17.11 -12.62 1.31
CA TYR A 16 16.40 -13.66 2.06
C TYR A 16 17.03 -15.05 1.97
N PHE A 17 17.89 -15.27 0.96
CA PHE A 17 18.61 -16.54 0.78
C PHE A 17 19.95 -16.58 1.54
N ILE A 18 20.33 -15.50 2.23
CA ILE A 18 21.54 -15.44 3.04
C ILE A 18 21.25 -16.12 4.39
N GLU A 19 22.14 -17.01 4.82
CA GLU A 19 22.08 -17.63 6.16
C GLU A 19 21.96 -16.52 7.23
N SER A 20 20.93 -16.62 8.09
CA SER A 20 20.54 -15.63 9.13
C SER A 20 19.57 -14.52 8.72
N CYS A 21 19.23 -14.36 7.44
CA CYS A 21 18.27 -13.34 6.96
C CYS A 21 16.97 -13.97 6.41
N GLU A 22 16.62 -15.16 6.91
CA GLU A 22 15.58 -16.00 6.31
C GLU A 22 14.16 -15.48 6.59
N PHE A 23 13.30 -15.64 5.59
CA PHE A 23 11.86 -15.46 5.69
C PHE A 23 11.19 -16.84 5.61
N ILE A 24 10.74 -17.35 6.75
CA ILE A 24 10.33 -18.74 6.91
C ILE A 24 8.82 -18.86 7.08
N PHE A 25 8.26 -19.99 6.67
CA PHE A 25 6.87 -20.32 6.97
C PHE A 25 6.79 -21.05 8.30
N ASP A 26 6.16 -20.44 9.31
CA ASP A 26 5.91 -21.09 10.59
C ASP A 26 4.68 -21.99 10.50
N HIS A 27 4.89 -23.29 10.66
CA HIS A 27 3.83 -24.31 10.63
C HIS A 27 2.87 -24.23 11.82
N SER A 28 3.30 -23.68 12.96
CA SER A 28 2.46 -23.57 14.16
C SER A 28 1.39 -22.50 14.00
N SER A 29 1.80 -21.32 13.54
CA SER A 29 0.92 -20.16 13.32
C SER A 29 0.36 -20.09 11.89
N ARG A 30 0.81 -20.96 10.97
CA ARG A 30 0.43 -21.04 9.54
C ARG A 30 0.65 -19.73 8.79
N VAL A 31 1.71 -19.02 9.12
CA VAL A 31 2.05 -17.73 8.53
C VAL A 31 3.50 -17.67 8.13
N TRP A 32 3.78 -16.81 7.17
CA TRP A 32 5.15 -16.40 6.90
C TRP A 32 5.62 -15.46 8.00
N THR A 33 6.84 -15.65 8.49
CA THR A 33 7.44 -14.80 9.52
C THR A 33 8.94 -14.67 9.27
N PHE A 34 9.48 -13.54 9.71
CA PHE A 34 10.93 -13.36 9.79
C PHE A 34 11.49 -14.31 10.86
N GLY A 35 12.64 -14.93 10.56
CA GLY A 35 13.35 -15.78 11.51
C GLY A 35 13.82 -15.02 12.75
N PRO A 36 14.18 -15.71 13.84
CA PRO A 36 14.56 -15.08 15.12
C PRO A 36 15.94 -14.40 15.09
N GLN A 37 16.68 -14.52 13.98
CA GLN A 37 18.03 -14.01 13.83
C GLN A 37 18.04 -12.49 13.66
N THR A 38 19.11 -11.85 14.12
CA THR A 38 19.24 -10.38 14.14
C THR A 38 19.10 -9.74 12.76
N CYS A 39 19.60 -10.37 11.69
CA CYS A 39 19.43 -9.87 10.32
C CYS A 39 17.97 -9.90 9.87
N SER A 40 17.27 -11.01 10.12
CA SER A 40 15.86 -11.16 9.71
C SER A 40 14.95 -10.17 10.48
N VAL A 41 15.20 -9.97 11.78
CA VAL A 41 14.51 -8.94 12.58
C VAL A 41 14.80 -7.52 12.09
N PHE A 42 16.06 -7.24 11.73
CA PHE A 42 16.43 -5.95 11.15
C PHE A 42 15.69 -5.70 9.83
N MET A 43 15.63 -6.69 8.94
CA MET A 43 14.89 -6.61 7.68
C MET A 43 13.40 -6.38 7.90
N ALA A 44 12.79 -7.10 8.85
CA ALA A 44 11.39 -6.94 9.24
C ALA A 44 11.08 -5.49 9.66
N PHE A 45 11.90 -4.93 10.55
CA PHE A 45 11.60 -3.62 11.11
C PHE A 45 11.96 -2.46 10.17
N TYR A 46 13.15 -2.48 9.57
CA TYR A 46 13.62 -1.34 8.77
C TYR A 46 13.09 -1.36 7.34
N VAL A 47 13.10 -2.53 6.70
CA VAL A 47 12.74 -2.64 5.29
C VAL A 47 11.26 -2.94 5.10
N ASP A 48 10.71 -3.86 5.90
CA ASP A 48 9.29 -4.20 5.75
C ASP A 48 8.38 -3.17 6.46
N MET A 49 8.71 -2.72 7.66
CA MET A 49 7.87 -1.74 8.38
C MET A 49 8.23 -0.27 8.05
N ILE A 50 9.42 0.21 8.42
CA ILE A 50 9.76 1.64 8.33
C ILE A 50 9.73 2.13 6.88
N TYR A 51 10.40 1.45 5.96
CA TYR A 51 10.49 1.89 4.57
C TYR A 51 9.10 1.97 3.90
N ASN A 52 8.27 0.94 4.07
CA ASN A 52 6.91 0.96 3.51
C ASN A 52 6.02 2.03 4.16
N VAL A 53 6.12 2.26 5.47
CA VAL A 53 5.38 3.34 6.15
C VAL A 53 5.83 4.71 5.67
N CYS A 54 7.14 4.94 5.50
CA CYS A 54 7.68 6.19 4.97
C CYS A 54 7.18 6.45 3.54
N ILE A 55 7.21 5.44 2.67
CA ILE A 55 6.66 5.55 1.32
C ILE A 55 5.17 5.89 1.36
N PHE A 56 4.40 5.22 2.20
CA PHE A 56 2.98 5.51 2.36
C PHE A 56 2.73 6.98 2.75
N VAL A 57 3.47 7.50 3.74
CA VAL A 57 3.35 8.91 4.14
C VAL A 57 3.64 9.85 2.97
N ILE A 58 4.68 9.57 2.18
CA ILE A 58 5.01 10.36 0.98
C ILE A 58 3.88 10.30 -0.05
N VAL A 59 3.33 9.10 -0.32
CA VAL A 59 2.21 8.90 -1.24
C VAL A 59 0.98 9.69 -0.78
N VAL A 60 0.62 9.61 0.50
CA VAL A 60 -0.50 10.36 1.08
C VAL A 60 -0.32 11.87 0.91
N ILE A 61 0.90 12.39 1.10
CA ILE A 61 1.18 13.82 0.89
C ILE A 61 0.98 14.20 -0.57
N ILE A 62 1.52 13.42 -1.51
CA ILE A 62 1.38 13.66 -2.96
C ILE A 62 -0.10 13.61 -3.36
N ASP A 63 -0.85 12.67 -2.81
CA ASP A 63 -2.27 12.47 -3.03
C ASP A 63 -3.10 13.66 -2.52
N LEU A 64 -2.83 14.14 -1.31
CA LEU A 64 -3.46 15.35 -0.77
C LEU A 64 -3.12 16.59 -1.60
N MET A 65 -1.87 16.72 -2.06
CA MET A 65 -1.46 17.81 -2.96
C MET A 65 -2.20 17.74 -4.30
N SER A 66 -2.37 16.54 -4.85
CA SER A 66 -3.09 16.32 -6.11
C SER A 66 -4.59 16.63 -5.97
N LEU A 67 -5.22 16.17 -4.88
CA LEU A 67 -6.60 16.49 -4.55
C LEU A 67 -6.83 17.98 -4.34
N THR A 68 -5.93 18.66 -3.62
CA THR A 68 -6.07 20.11 -3.38
C THR A 68 -5.91 20.91 -4.68
N LYS A 69 -4.95 20.54 -5.55
CA LYS A 69 -4.85 21.12 -6.90
C LYS A 69 -6.12 20.87 -7.72
N LEU A 70 -6.64 19.64 -7.72
CA LEU A 70 -7.87 19.30 -8.45
C LEU A 70 -9.08 20.11 -7.96
N ARG A 71 -9.23 20.26 -6.63
CA ARG A 71 -10.30 21.09 -6.02
C ARG A 71 -10.16 22.56 -6.39
N LYS A 72 -8.94 23.12 -6.39
CA LYS A 72 -8.68 24.50 -6.80
C LYS A 72 -9.00 24.73 -8.28
N THR A 73 -8.58 23.83 -9.17
CA THR A 73 -8.89 23.90 -10.61
C THR A 73 -10.39 23.76 -10.87
N LYS A 74 -11.10 22.89 -10.13
CA LYS A 74 -12.57 22.75 -10.22
C LYS A 74 -13.30 24.03 -9.80
N LYS A 75 -12.86 24.70 -8.72
CA LYS A 75 -13.43 25.99 -8.27
C LYS A 75 -13.24 27.09 -9.31
N LYS A 76 -12.09 27.11 -9.99
CA LYS A 76 -11.78 28.07 -11.06
C LYS A 76 -12.64 27.84 -12.32
N PHE A 77 -12.85 26.58 -12.71
CA PHE A 77 -13.69 26.22 -13.87
C PHE A 77 -15.20 26.42 -13.64
N LEU A 78 -15.70 26.25 -12.41
CA LEU A 78 -17.10 26.50 -12.07
C LEU A 78 -17.48 27.99 -12.18
N GLY A 79 -16.52 28.91 -12.00
CA GLY A 79 -16.73 30.34 -12.19
C GLY A 79 -16.77 30.81 -13.65
N GLN A 80 -16.50 29.91 -14.62
CA GLN A 80 -16.29 30.27 -16.03
C GLN A 80 -17.29 29.60 -17.01
N ARG A 81 -18.37 29.00 -16.49
CA ARG A 81 -19.26 28.11 -17.26
C ARG A 81 -20.21 28.87 -18.19
N GLY A 82 -19.69 29.27 -19.35
CA GLY A 82 -20.45 29.85 -20.47
C GLY A 82 -20.78 28.89 -21.63
N ASN A 83 -20.17 27.71 -21.77
CA ASN A 83 -20.30 26.91 -23.00
C ASN A 83 -20.80 25.46 -22.77
N GLY A 84 -21.87 25.07 -23.48
CA GLY A 84 -22.24 23.71 -23.91
C GLY A 84 -22.59 22.65 -22.84
N LEU A 85 -23.88 22.28 -22.72
CA LEU A 85 -24.37 21.23 -21.81
C LEU A 85 -23.74 19.84 -22.06
N ALA A 86 -23.42 19.51 -23.32
CA ALA A 86 -22.82 18.24 -23.73
C ALA A 86 -21.34 18.13 -23.31
N ALA A 87 -20.51 19.12 -23.65
CA ALA A 87 -19.10 19.19 -23.25
C ALA A 87 -18.92 19.18 -21.72
N ALA A 88 -19.85 19.81 -21.00
CA ALA A 88 -19.86 19.79 -19.54
C ALA A 88 -20.21 18.42 -18.93
N ARG A 89 -20.99 17.58 -19.63
CA ARG A 89 -21.34 16.22 -19.21
C ARG A 89 -20.15 15.27 -19.39
N GLU A 90 -19.45 15.40 -20.51
CA GLU A 90 -18.27 14.60 -20.83
C GLU A 90 -17.11 14.88 -19.86
N SER A 91 -16.78 16.15 -19.65
CA SER A 91 -15.78 16.56 -18.64
C SER A 91 -16.13 16.12 -17.21
N LYS A 92 -17.42 16.03 -16.86
CA LYS A 92 -17.86 15.54 -15.54
C LYS A 92 -17.66 14.03 -15.41
N ARG A 93 -17.87 13.26 -16.49
CA ARG A 93 -17.67 11.81 -16.53
C ARG A 93 -16.19 11.45 -16.42
N GLU A 94 -15.34 12.14 -17.17
CA GLU A 94 -13.87 11.96 -17.10
C GLU A 94 -13.33 12.25 -15.70
N LYS A 95 -13.71 13.39 -15.12
CA LYS A 95 -13.32 13.74 -13.73
C LYS A 95 -13.80 12.74 -12.70
N ARG A 96 -15.00 12.15 -12.89
CA ARG A 96 -15.50 11.09 -12.00
C ARG A 96 -14.66 9.82 -12.15
N ARG A 97 -14.27 9.46 -13.37
CA ARG A 97 -13.39 8.31 -13.63
C ARG A 97 -12.01 8.52 -13.01
N GLU A 98 -11.40 9.68 -13.22
CA GLU A 98 -10.12 10.05 -12.61
C GLU A 98 -10.19 10.00 -11.08
N MET A 99 -11.28 10.53 -10.50
CA MET A 99 -11.49 10.48 -9.04
C MET A 99 -11.68 9.07 -8.51
N LEU A 100 -12.36 8.19 -9.26
CA LEU A 100 -12.54 6.79 -8.89
C LEU A 100 -11.21 6.02 -8.97
N LEU A 101 -10.42 6.23 -10.02
CA LEU A 101 -9.07 5.64 -10.15
C LEU A 101 -8.14 6.13 -9.04
N PHE A 102 -8.22 7.43 -8.71
CA PHE A 102 -7.48 8.01 -7.61
C PHE A 102 -7.92 7.42 -6.25
N LEU A 103 -9.23 7.31 -6.01
CA LEU A 103 -9.76 6.72 -4.78
C LEU A 103 -9.36 5.25 -4.67
N GLN A 104 -9.39 4.51 -5.78
CA GLN A 104 -8.90 3.14 -5.85
C GLN A 104 -7.42 3.07 -5.45
N ALA A 105 -6.55 3.85 -6.11
CA ALA A 105 -5.11 3.87 -5.79
C ALA A 105 -4.83 4.24 -4.32
N PHE A 106 -5.54 5.24 -3.80
CA PHE A 106 -5.45 5.66 -2.40
C PHE A 106 -5.91 4.56 -1.44
N SER A 107 -7.06 3.93 -1.72
CA SER A 107 -7.59 2.83 -0.93
C SER A 107 -6.67 1.62 -0.95
N THR A 108 -6.10 1.24 -2.09
CA THR A 108 -5.12 0.16 -2.21
C THR A 108 -3.88 0.45 -1.36
N SER A 109 -3.31 1.66 -1.46
CA SER A 109 -2.15 2.06 -0.67
C SER A 109 -2.44 2.04 0.83
N GLY A 110 -3.60 2.55 1.24
CA GLY A 110 -4.05 2.50 2.64
C GLY A 110 -4.25 1.09 3.17
N CYS A 111 -4.84 0.19 2.38
CA CYS A 111 -5.03 -1.20 2.77
C CYS A 111 -3.70 -1.95 2.91
N TYR A 112 -2.74 -1.68 2.03
CA TYR A 112 -1.39 -2.23 2.13
C TYR A 112 -0.66 -1.77 3.40
N SER A 113 -0.76 -0.48 3.77
CA SER A 113 -0.18 0.00 5.03
C SER A 113 -0.90 -0.55 6.25
N PHE A 114 -2.23 -0.69 6.20
CA PHE A 114 -3.00 -1.33 7.26
C PHE A 114 -2.57 -2.79 7.47
N MET A 115 -2.37 -3.54 6.38
CA MET A 115 -1.85 -4.90 6.41
C MET A 115 -0.49 -4.96 7.13
N LEU A 116 0.44 -4.06 6.84
CA LEU A 116 1.76 -4.03 7.52
C LEU A 116 1.62 -3.77 9.03
N VAL A 117 0.75 -2.84 9.42
CA VAL A 117 0.47 -2.59 10.84
C VAL A 117 -0.18 -3.81 11.49
N CYS A 118 -1.09 -4.49 10.80
CA CYS A 118 -1.69 -5.72 11.28
C CYS A 118 -0.65 -6.83 11.46
N PHE A 119 0.29 -6.93 10.53
CA PHE A 119 1.32 -7.96 10.51
C PHE A 119 2.42 -7.73 11.56
N HIS A 120 2.84 -6.49 11.80
CA HIS A 120 3.93 -6.18 12.74
C HIS A 120 3.48 -5.81 14.15
N VAL A 121 2.30 -5.20 14.30
CA VAL A 121 1.83 -4.67 15.59
C VAL A 121 0.72 -5.55 16.16
N LEU A 122 -0.37 -5.74 15.42
CA LEU A 122 -1.54 -6.47 15.93
C LEU A 122 -1.24 -7.96 16.13
N SER A 123 -0.44 -8.57 15.24
CA SER A 123 -0.03 -9.97 15.35
C SER A 123 0.65 -10.29 16.69
N THR A 124 1.44 -9.35 17.22
CA THR A 124 2.15 -9.51 18.52
C THR A 124 1.24 -9.46 19.74
N GLN A 125 0.03 -8.90 19.59
CA GLN A 125 -0.93 -8.72 20.68
C GLN A 125 -2.02 -9.80 20.70
N MET A 126 -2.12 -10.60 19.64
CA MET A 126 -3.18 -11.60 19.49
C MET A 126 -2.71 -12.97 19.98
N THR A 127 -3.33 -13.45 21.06
CA THR A 127 -3.08 -14.79 21.63
C THR A 127 -3.86 -15.91 20.95
N SER A 128 -4.85 -15.57 20.11
CA SER A 128 -5.68 -16.53 19.37
C SER A 128 -5.15 -16.76 17.96
N ASN A 129 -4.87 -18.02 17.62
CA ASN A 129 -4.40 -18.44 16.29
C ASN A 129 -5.33 -17.98 15.16
N PHE A 130 -6.65 -17.94 15.39
CA PHE A 130 -7.61 -17.50 14.38
C PHE A 130 -7.53 -15.98 14.15
N ALA A 131 -7.40 -15.19 15.23
CA ALA A 131 -7.23 -13.74 15.11
C ALA A 131 -5.90 -13.38 14.43
N TYR A 132 -4.84 -14.13 14.72
CA TYR A 132 -3.54 -13.99 14.08
C TYR A 132 -3.64 -14.21 12.55
N PHE A 133 -4.31 -15.27 12.11
CA PHE A 133 -4.55 -15.55 10.69
C PHE A 133 -5.35 -14.45 9.97
N LEU A 134 -6.38 -13.89 10.61
CA LEU A 134 -7.17 -12.79 10.04
C LEU A 134 -6.33 -11.51 9.86
N CYS A 135 -5.46 -11.21 10.82
CA CYS A 135 -4.62 -10.02 10.77
C CYS A 135 -3.46 -10.13 9.79
N THR A 136 -2.99 -11.33 9.48
CA THR A 136 -1.84 -11.54 8.58
C THR A 136 -2.31 -11.95 7.18
N THR A 137 -2.75 -13.18 7.01
CA THR A 137 -3.07 -13.76 5.71
C THR A 137 -4.30 -13.12 5.07
N LEU A 138 -5.40 -12.96 5.81
CA LEU A 138 -6.61 -12.36 5.24
C LEU A 138 -6.38 -10.88 4.88
N ALA A 139 -5.71 -10.12 5.74
CA ALA A 139 -5.35 -8.73 5.44
C ALA A 139 -4.45 -8.63 4.20
N TRP A 140 -3.53 -9.58 4.03
CA TRP A 140 -2.66 -9.67 2.85
C TRP A 140 -3.42 -9.94 1.56
N GLU A 141 -4.32 -10.93 1.55
CA GLU A 141 -5.19 -11.23 0.41
C GLU A 141 -6.14 -10.06 0.08
N LEU A 142 -6.71 -9.41 1.10
CA LEU A 142 -7.59 -8.25 0.92
C LEU A 142 -6.85 -7.07 0.27
N SER A 143 -5.60 -6.83 0.67
CA SER A 143 -4.80 -5.77 0.05
C SER A 143 -4.52 -6.04 -1.44
N HIS A 144 -4.31 -7.31 -1.83
CA HIS A 144 -4.09 -7.71 -3.22
C HIS A 144 -5.37 -7.63 -4.05
N THR A 145 -6.50 -8.12 -3.52
CA THR A 145 -7.80 -8.07 -4.22
C THR A 145 -8.32 -6.64 -4.41
N LEU A 146 -8.05 -5.73 -3.48
CA LEU A 146 -8.40 -4.31 -3.61
C LEU A 146 -7.45 -3.53 -4.54
N GLY A 147 -6.28 -4.10 -4.86
CA GLY A 147 -5.37 -3.57 -5.88
C GLY A 147 -5.90 -3.69 -7.30
N GLY A 148 -6.74 -4.70 -7.55
CA GLY A 148 -7.29 -5.03 -8.87
C GLY A 148 -6.62 -6.24 -9.49
#